data_AF-A0A8H4ARG8-F1
#
_entry.id   AF-A0A8H4ARG8-F1
#
_cell.length_a   1.000
_cell.length_b   1.000
_cell.length_c   1.000
_cell.angle_alpha   90.00
_cell.angle_beta   90.00
_cell.angle_gamma   90.00
#
_symmetry.space_group_name_H-M   'P 1'
#
loop_
_entity.id
_entity.type
_entity.pdbx_description
1 polymer ?
#
loop_
_entity_poly.entity_id
_entity_poly.type
_entity_poly.pdbx_seq_one_letter_code
_entity_poly.pdbx_strand_id
1 'polypeptide(L)'
;MLIADFGLSIHETITGSNCENHGAPAFVDPQALINFLYELTKKSDIYSLGVVLWEISSGEKPFKNDSTKTIIFNIMKGIREMPVENIPLQYIELYKRCWHDDPEKRPDALAVLKELDQIRSHIE
;
A
#
# COMPACT_ATOMS: atom_id res chain seq x y z
N MET A 1 -6.95 -5.28 16.16
CA MET A 1 -5.66 -4.77 15.61
C MET A 1 -5.52 -3.31 16.01
N LEU A 2 -4.32 -2.90 16.43
CA LEU A 2 -3.99 -1.49 16.71
C LEU A 2 -2.87 -1.09 15.74
N ILE A 3 -2.90 0.15 15.25
CA ILE A 3 -1.83 0.72 14.43
C ILE A 3 -0.99 1.63 15.33
N ALA A 4 0.33 1.57 15.20
CA ALA A 4 1.30 2.33 15.99
C ALA A 4 2.31 3.05 15.07
N ASP A 5 3.23 3.81 15.65
CA ASP A 5 4.37 4.44 14.96
C ASP A 5 4.03 5.49 13.89
N PHE A 6 2.86 6.13 14.01
CA PHE A 6 2.45 7.22 13.12
C PHE A 6 3.41 8.41 13.17
N GLY A 7 3.91 8.82 12.00
CA GLY A 7 4.69 10.05 11.83
C GLY A 7 6.18 9.95 12.16
N LEU A 8 6.71 8.77 12.52
CA LEU A 8 8.14 8.60 12.82
C LEU A 8 9.04 8.84 11.59
N SER A 9 8.56 8.54 10.38
CA SER A 9 9.30 8.66 9.12
C SER A 9 9.51 10.09 8.63
N ILE A 10 8.78 11.08 9.17
CA ILE A 10 8.92 12.50 8.80
C ILE A 10 10.33 13.01 9.11
N HIS A 11 10.96 12.49 10.18
CA HIS A 11 12.28 12.92 10.62
C HIS A 11 13.43 12.35 9.76
N GLU A 12 13.17 11.29 8.98
CA GLU A 12 14.14 10.62 8.11
C GLU A 12 14.10 11.11 6.65
N THR A 13 12.94 11.59 6.17
CA THR A 13 12.83 12.15 4.81
C THR A 13 13.59 13.47 4.65
N ILE A 14 13.69 14.26 5.72
CA ILE A 14 14.40 15.56 5.73
C ILE A 14 15.92 15.40 5.54
N THR A 15 16.49 14.23 5.85
CA THR A 15 17.94 13.99 5.80
C THR A 15 18.43 13.37 4.48
N GLY A 16 17.58 13.24 3.46
CA GLY A 16 18.00 12.69 2.16
C GLY A 16 18.49 11.25 2.26
N SER A 17 17.92 10.47 3.18
CA SER A 17 18.23 9.06 3.34
C SER A 17 17.76 8.29 2.09
N ASN A 18 18.72 7.76 1.33
CA ASN A 18 18.45 6.83 0.25
C ASN A 18 17.58 5.69 0.79
N CYS A 19 16.38 5.53 0.22
CA CYS A 19 15.43 4.44 0.47
C CYS A 19 16.05 3.03 0.23
N GLU A 20 17.29 2.98 -0.29
CA GLU A 20 18.00 1.78 -0.72
C GLU A 20 18.29 0.78 0.40
N ASN A 21 18.36 1.19 1.68
CA ASN A 21 18.85 0.29 2.74
C ASN A 21 17.94 0.08 3.96
N HIS A 22 16.88 0.89 4.18
CA HIS A 22 16.10 0.83 5.42
C HIS A 22 14.57 0.98 5.25
N GLY A 23 14.07 1.15 4.02
CA GLY A 23 12.64 1.31 3.75
C GLY A 23 11.92 -0.01 3.47
N ALA A 24 10.61 -0.02 3.64
CA ALA A 24 9.72 -1.05 3.12
C ALA A 24 9.12 -0.57 1.77
N PRO A 25 9.85 -0.68 0.65
CA PRO A 25 9.49 -0.03 -0.64
C PRO A 25 8.12 -0.45 -1.16
N ALA A 26 7.67 -1.66 -0.81
CA ALA A 26 6.35 -2.16 -1.17
C ALA A 26 5.20 -1.26 -0.72
N PHE A 27 5.37 -0.55 0.41
CA PHE A 27 4.37 0.30 1.03
C PHE A 27 4.49 1.78 0.62
N VAL A 28 5.55 2.15 -0.12
CA VAL A 28 5.79 3.54 -0.53
C VAL A 28 4.92 3.88 -1.74
N ASP A 29 4.29 5.05 -1.70
CA ASP A 29 3.49 5.59 -2.81
C ASP A 29 4.32 5.63 -4.10
N PRO A 30 3.87 5.05 -5.23
CA PRO A 30 4.63 5.04 -6.48
C PRO A 30 4.99 6.45 -6.95
N GLN A 31 4.16 7.45 -6.65
CA GLN A 31 4.45 8.84 -7.02
C GLN A 31 5.70 9.38 -6.31
N ALA A 32 5.95 8.97 -5.07
CA ALA A 32 7.15 9.34 -4.31
C ALA A 32 8.42 8.63 -4.81
N LEU A 33 8.28 7.44 -5.41
CA LEU A 33 9.38 6.72 -6.04
C LEU A 33 9.76 7.31 -7.42
N ILE A 34 8.78 7.89 -8.11
CA ILE A 34 8.96 8.50 -9.45
C ILE A 34 9.43 9.96 -9.34
N ASN A 35 8.87 10.72 -8.40
CA ASN A 35 9.14 12.13 -8.23
C ASN A 35 9.55 12.43 -6.78
N PHE A 36 10.82 12.78 -6.58
CA PHE A 36 11.37 13.12 -5.26
C PHE A 36 10.77 14.39 -4.64
N LEU A 37 10.09 15.23 -5.44
CA LEU A 37 9.36 16.41 -4.96
C LEU A 37 7.89 16.11 -4.65
N TYR A 38 7.43 14.87 -4.81
CA TYR A 38 6.06 14.50 -4.49
C TYR A 38 5.84 14.56 -2.98
N GLU A 39 4.87 15.37 -2.56
CA GLU A 39 4.46 15.45 -1.17
C GLU A 39 3.56 14.26 -0.82
N LEU A 40 3.93 13.53 0.24
CA LEU A 40 3.08 12.47 0.77
C LEU A 40 1.79 13.07 1.32
N THR A 41 0.66 12.43 0.99
CA THR A 41 -0.66 12.88 1.43
C THR A 41 -1.40 11.74 2.11
N LYS A 42 -2.61 12.00 2.60
CA LYS A 42 -3.52 10.94 3.08
C LYS A 42 -3.75 9.85 2.04
N LYS A 43 -3.65 10.16 0.73
CA LYS A 43 -3.77 9.16 -0.34
C LYS A 43 -2.55 8.23 -0.40
N SER A 44 -1.39 8.66 0.08
CA SER A 44 -0.21 7.82 0.25
C SER A 44 -0.43 6.82 1.39
N ASP A 45 -1.05 7.23 2.50
CA ASP A 45 -1.44 6.31 3.57
C ASP A 45 -2.44 5.25 3.07
N ILE A 46 -3.39 5.65 2.20
CA ILE A 46 -4.35 4.71 1.58
C ILE A 46 -3.63 3.70 0.68
N TYR A 47 -2.59 4.11 -0.04
CA TYR A 47 -1.77 3.17 -0.81
C TYR A 47 -1.15 2.14 0.11
N SER A 48 -0.44 2.57 1.17
CA SER A 48 0.17 1.66 2.14
C SER A 48 -0.86 0.75 2.80
N LEU A 49 -2.05 1.25 3.11
CA LEU A 49 -3.17 0.45 3.62
C LEU A 49 -3.60 -0.63 2.62
N GLY A 50 -3.65 -0.33 1.32
CA GLY A 50 -3.93 -1.32 0.28
C GLY A 50 -2.93 -2.50 0.32
N VAL A 51 -1.65 -2.20 0.51
CA VAL A 51 -0.60 -3.22 0.66
C VAL A 51 -0.81 -4.05 1.92
N VAL A 52 -1.16 -3.42 3.04
CA VAL A 52 -1.47 -4.11 4.30
C VAL A 52 -2.67 -5.04 4.14
N LEU A 53 -3.73 -4.60 3.45
CA LEU A 53 -4.91 -5.45 3.19
C LEU A 53 -4.54 -6.67 2.34
N TRP A 54 -3.69 -6.50 1.32
CA TRP A 54 -3.17 -7.62 0.56
C TRP A 54 -2.32 -8.57 1.43
N GLU A 55 -1.40 -8.04 2.24
CA GLU A 55 -0.53 -8.81 3.14
C GLU A 55 -1.35 -9.62 4.18
N ILE A 56 -2.40 -9.03 4.76
CA ILE A 56 -3.32 -9.73 5.67
C ILE A 56 -4.02 -10.88 4.93
N SER A 57 -4.45 -10.65 3.69
CA SER A 57 -5.17 -11.66 2.92
C SER A 57 -4.28 -12.80 2.43
N SER A 58 -3.02 -12.52 2.10
CA SER A 58 -2.05 -13.51 1.62
C SER A 58 -1.35 -14.26 2.76
N GLY A 59 -1.21 -13.61 3.92
CA GLY A 59 -0.34 -14.09 5.00
C GLY A 59 1.15 -14.02 4.64
N GLU A 60 1.50 -13.29 3.58
CA GLU A 60 2.83 -13.27 2.98
C GLU A 60 3.37 -11.85 2.83
N LYS A 61 4.69 -11.70 2.97
CA LYS A 61 5.35 -10.42 2.76
C LYS A 61 5.17 -9.96 1.30
N PRO A 62 4.80 -8.68 1.06
CA PRO A 62 4.77 -8.08 -0.27
C PRO A 62 6.07 -8.31 -1.05
N PHE A 63 5.95 -8.70 -2.31
CA PHE A 63 7.08 -9.07 -3.18
C PHE A 63 8.08 -10.04 -2.53
N LYS A 64 7.57 -11.11 -1.91
CA LYS A 64 8.38 -12.16 -1.29
C LYS A 64 9.48 -12.63 -2.25
N ASN A 65 10.73 -12.59 -1.77
CA ASN A 65 11.96 -12.97 -2.48
C ASN A 65 12.55 -11.92 -3.45
N ASP A 66 11.90 -10.78 -3.67
CA ASP A 66 12.46 -9.73 -4.52
C ASP A 66 13.45 -8.85 -3.76
N SER A 67 14.47 -8.37 -4.48
CA SER A 67 15.39 -7.36 -3.96
C SER A 67 14.70 -6.00 -3.88
N THR A 68 15.14 -5.10 -2.98
CA THR A 68 14.63 -3.71 -2.89
C THR A 68 14.58 -3.01 -4.25
N LYS A 69 15.60 -3.16 -5.08
CA LYS A 69 15.67 -2.56 -6.42
C LYS A 69 14.62 -3.14 -7.37
N THR A 70 14.40 -4.46 -7.31
CA THR A 70 13.37 -5.15 -8.09
C THR A 70 11.97 -4.67 -7.68
N ILE A 71 11.72 -4.54 -6.38
CA ILE A 71 10.44 -4.05 -5.85
C ILE A 71 10.15 -2.63 -6.34
N ILE A 72 11.11 -1.72 -6.19
CA ILE A 72 10.98 -0.33 -6.66
C ILE A 72 10.70 -0.30 -8.16
N PHE A 73 11.45 -1.06 -8.96
CA PHE A 73 11.26 -1.12 -10.41
C PHE A 73 9.87 -1.65 -10.79
N ASN A 74 9.40 -2.72 -10.14
CA ASN A 74 8.08 -3.30 -10.37
C ASN A 74 6.97 -2.28 -10.06
N ILE A 75 7.05 -1.61 -8.90
CA ILE A 75 6.07 -0.60 -8.49
C ILE A 75 6.04 0.58 -9.45
N MET A 76 7.20 1.08 -9.89
CA MET A 76 7.28 2.16 -10.89
C MET A 76 6.68 1.75 -12.25
N LYS A 77 6.50 0.45 -12.52
CA LYS A 77 5.87 -0.10 -13.71
C LYS A 77 4.40 -0.48 -13.50
N GLY A 78 3.82 -0.20 -12.32
CA GLY A 78 2.46 -0.60 -11.97
C GLY A 78 2.30 -2.11 -11.75
N ILE A 79 3.40 -2.85 -11.56
CA ILE A 79 3.37 -4.28 -11.27
C ILE A 79 3.13 -4.44 -9.76
N ARG A 80 2.07 -5.17 -9.43
CA ARG A 80 1.70 -5.57 -8.06
C ARG A 80 1.48 -7.07 -7.99
N GLU A 81 1.32 -7.56 -6.77
CA GLU A 81 1.07 -8.97 -6.49
C GLU A 81 -0.23 -9.46 -7.14
N MET A 82 -0.25 -10.77 -7.41
CA MET A 82 -1.44 -11.43 -7.93
C MET A 82 -2.54 -11.48 -6.86
N PRO A 83 -3.83 -11.49 -7.27
CA PRO A 83 -4.91 -11.68 -6.33
C PRO A 83 -4.80 -13.02 -5.60
N VAL A 84 -5.06 -13.00 -4.29
CA VAL A 84 -5.08 -14.20 -3.46
C VAL A 84 -6.35 -15.02 -3.76
N GLU A 85 -6.18 -16.33 -3.92
CA GLU A 85 -7.30 -17.26 -4.14
C GLU A 85 -8.17 -17.38 -2.88
N ASN A 86 -9.44 -17.74 -3.06
CA ASN A 86 -10.42 -17.94 -1.97
C ASN A 86 -10.70 -16.69 -1.10
N ILE A 87 -10.35 -15.50 -1.58
CA ILE A 87 -10.70 -14.22 -0.96
C ILE A 87 -11.93 -13.62 -1.68
N PRO A 88 -12.91 -13.01 -0.95
CA PRO A 88 -14.05 -12.35 -1.57
C PRO A 88 -13.61 -11.32 -2.62
N LEU A 89 -14.23 -11.37 -3.81
CA LEU A 89 -13.88 -10.47 -4.92
C LEU A 89 -13.96 -8.99 -4.53
N GLN A 90 -14.92 -8.62 -3.69
CA GLN A 90 -15.07 -7.25 -3.20
C GLN A 90 -13.85 -6.77 -2.38
N TYR A 91 -13.24 -7.67 -1.60
CA TYR A 91 -12.02 -7.38 -0.84
C TYR A 91 -10.81 -7.22 -1.77
N ILE A 92 -10.72 -8.07 -2.81
CA ILE A 92 -9.70 -7.97 -3.85
C ILE A 92 -9.77 -6.63 -4.56
N GLU A 93 -10.95 -6.24 -5.01
CA GLU A 93 -11.15 -4.98 -5.70
C GLU A 93 -10.93 -3.77 -4.79
N LEU A 94 -11.24 -3.90 -3.49
CA LEU A 94 -10.98 -2.85 -2.50
C LEU A 94 -9.48 -2.57 -2.36
N TYR A 95 -8.65 -3.56 -2.03
CA TYR A 95 -7.22 -3.30 -1.87
C TYR A 95 -6.57 -2.86 -3.19
N LYS A 96 -7.09 -3.33 -4.33
CA LYS A 96 -6.65 -2.87 -5.66
C LYS A 96 -6.92 -1.39 -5.92
N ARG A 97 -8.06 -0.89 -5.47
CA ARG A 97 -8.34 0.55 -5.55
C ARG A 97 -7.50 1.35 -4.56
N CYS A 98 -7.25 0.82 -3.37
CA CYS A 98 -6.39 1.47 -2.37
C CYS A 98 -4.97 1.70 -2.91
N TRP A 99 -4.36 0.71 -3.58
CA TRP A 99 -3.00 0.82 -4.11
C TRP A 99 -2.92 1.28 -5.58
N HIS A 100 -3.98 1.93 -6.10
CA HIS A 100 -4.00 2.39 -7.50
C HIS A 100 -2.89 3.42 -7.78
N ASP A 101 -2.24 3.37 -8.94
CA ASP A 101 -1.10 4.27 -9.29
C ASP A 101 -1.47 5.75 -9.21
N ASP A 102 -2.63 6.11 -9.78
CA ASP A 102 -3.27 7.42 -9.69
C ASP A 102 -3.89 7.65 -8.29
N PRO A 103 -3.36 8.60 -7.47
CA PRO A 103 -3.87 8.90 -6.14
C PRO A 103 -5.34 9.32 -6.09
N GLU A 104 -5.86 9.95 -7.15
CA GLU A 104 -7.24 10.45 -7.19
C GLU A 104 -8.26 9.32 -7.32
N LYS A 105 -7.84 8.15 -7.83
CA LYS A 105 -8.69 6.95 -7.92
C LYS A 105 -8.73 6.13 -6.64
N ARG A 106 -7.86 6.45 -5.67
CA ARG A 106 -7.85 5.76 -4.38
C ARG A 106 -9.04 6.24 -3.55
N PRO A 107 -9.73 5.37 -2.79
CA PRO A 107 -10.77 5.81 -1.84
C PRO A 107 -10.16 6.67 -0.73
N ASP A 108 -11.00 7.28 0.10
CA ASP A 108 -10.55 7.80 1.41
C ASP A 108 -10.74 6.74 2.51
N ALA A 109 -10.18 6.99 3.69
CA ALA A 109 -10.21 6.03 4.79
C ALA A 109 -11.64 5.69 5.25
N LEU A 110 -12.59 6.63 5.16
CA LEU A 110 -13.98 6.39 5.54
C LEU A 110 -14.68 5.48 4.54
N ALA A 111 -14.43 5.68 3.24
CA ALA A 111 -14.91 4.80 2.19
C ALA A 111 -14.36 3.38 2.35
N VAL A 112 -13.05 3.23 2.61
CA VAL A 112 -12.43 1.92 2.88
C VAL A 112 -13.09 1.23 4.07
N LEU A 113 -13.27 1.94 5.19
CA LEU A 113 -13.91 1.39 6.39
C LEU A 113 -15.34 0.90 6.10
N LYS A 114 -16.14 1.74 5.41
CA LYS A 114 -17.52 1.40 5.07
C LYS A 114 -17.61 0.16 4.19
N GLU A 115 -16.72 0.03 3.20
CA GLU A 115 -16.68 -1.15 2.33
C GLU A 115 -16.22 -2.40 3.10
N LEU A 116 -15.25 -2.29 4.00
CA LEU A 116 -14.85 -3.40 4.87
C LEU A 116 -15.99 -3.87 5.78
N ASP A 117 -16.76 -2.94 6.35
CA ASP A 117 -17.94 -3.27 7.17
C ASP A 117 -19.02 -4.00 6.35
N GLN A 118 -19.23 -3.59 5.09
CA GLN A 118 -20.14 -4.27 4.17
C GLN A 118 -19.64 -5.67 3.83
N ILE A 119 -18.35 -5.85 3.51
CA ILE A 119 -17.79 -7.17 3.21
C ILE A 119 -17.94 -8.09 4.42
N ARG A 120 -17.66 -7.60 5.64
CA ARG A 120 -17.82 -8.39 6.87
C ARG A 120 -19.26 -8.88 7.05
N SER A 121 -20.26 -8.03 6.81
CA SER A 121 -21.67 -8.40 7.02
C SER A 121 -22.22 -9.45 6.03
N HIS A 122 -21.45 -9.83 5.00
CA HIS A 122 -21.84 -10.87 4.03
C HIS A 122 -21.14 -12.21 4.27
N ILE A 123 -20.23 -12.27 5.26
CA ILE A 123 -19.47 -13.47 5.64
C ILE A 123 -20.07 -14.11 6.91
N GLU A 124 -20.83 -13.33 7.69
CA GLU A 124 -21.67 -13.78 8.81
C GLU A 124 -23.04 -14.28 8.32
#